data_AF-A0A1Y2FBG2-F1
#
_entry.id   AF-A0A1Y2FBG2-F1
#
_cell.length_a   1.000
_cell.length_b   1.000
_cell.length_c   1.000
_cell.angle_alpha   90.00
_cell.angle_beta   90.00
_cell.angle_gamma   90.00
#
_symmetry.space_group_name_H-M   'P 1'
#
loop_
_entity.id
_entity.type
_entity.pdbx_description
1 polymer ?
#
loop_
_entity_poly.entity_id
_entity_poly.type
_entity_poly.pdbx_seq_one_letter_code
_entity_poly.pdbx_strand_id
1 'polypeptide(L)'
;MLFLRIGKGFNTARAPLLTYRRHSTAAGPARKLDTINELRVDHYNIKDLFLRYKGEQADSRALNEVEASKPLLDDLFHTIMREITVHSIAEQHSVYKALAKIAEVDARRLRDQHHHLEEKIATLLWSETNDTKQEQELNHIVKLFVDQAKEDLLCPGYVSHLVKTLSPTANDDLARSFVSTRKAPLAVLDEGTKAGRSVSVTPSKTQARILKQLSVKDFVDDATLRYTHPALEPVGDLKLDDAVFAE
;
A
#
# COMPACT_ATOMS: atom_id res chain seq x y z
N MET A 1 62.54 7.56 -28.65
CA MET A 1 62.41 9.02 -28.47
C MET A 1 61.01 9.46 -28.89
N LEU A 2 60.51 10.51 -28.24
CA LEU A 2 59.24 11.22 -28.45
C LEU A 2 57.98 10.67 -27.73
N PHE A 3 57.80 11.14 -26.50
CA PHE A 3 56.54 11.12 -25.75
C PHE A 3 55.74 12.38 -26.11
N LEU A 4 54.49 12.23 -26.57
CA LEU A 4 53.52 13.32 -26.65
C LEU A 4 52.52 13.20 -25.51
N ARG A 5 52.62 14.13 -24.57
CA ARG A 5 51.79 14.29 -23.38
C ARG A 5 50.73 15.35 -23.70
N ILE A 6 49.46 14.96 -23.80
CA ILE A 6 48.35 15.92 -23.91
C ILE A 6 47.50 15.79 -22.65
N GLY A 7 47.70 16.71 -21.72
CA GLY A 7 46.82 16.91 -20.58
C GLY A 7 45.60 17.74 -21.00
N LYS A 8 44.40 17.28 -20.65
CA LYS A 8 43.20 18.12 -20.60
C LYS A 8 42.67 18.10 -19.17
N GLY A 9 42.83 19.23 -18.50
CA GLY A 9 42.21 19.49 -17.20
C GLY A 9 40.71 19.71 -17.38
N PHE A 10 39.91 18.96 -16.63
CA PHE A 10 38.49 19.26 -16.47
C PHE A 10 38.33 20.30 -15.36
N ASN A 11 37.86 21.47 -15.77
CA ASN A 11 37.57 22.62 -14.94
C ASN A 11 36.21 22.39 -14.27
N THR A 12 36.20 22.13 -12.96
CA THR A 12 34.97 21.95 -12.16
C THR A 12 34.39 23.31 -11.79
N ALA A 13 33.56 23.87 -12.66
CA ALA A 13 32.71 25.00 -12.30
C ALA A 13 31.60 24.53 -11.34
N ARG A 14 31.81 24.79 -10.04
CA ARG A 14 30.75 24.66 -9.01
C ARG A 14 29.69 25.74 -9.24
N ALA A 15 28.47 25.32 -9.56
CA ALA A 15 27.29 26.19 -9.58
C ALA A 15 26.99 26.74 -8.17
N PRO A 16 26.52 27.99 -8.05
CA PRO A 16 26.16 28.57 -6.76
C PRO A 16 24.90 27.89 -6.18
N LEU A 17 25.00 27.48 -4.92
CA LEU A 17 23.89 26.99 -4.10
C LEU A 17 22.87 28.13 -3.89
N LEU A 18 21.79 28.11 -4.67
CA LEU A 18 20.59 28.87 -4.37
C LEU A 18 19.92 28.23 -3.15
N THR A 19 20.18 28.79 -1.96
CA THR A 19 19.43 28.46 -0.74
C THR A 19 18.00 28.96 -0.91
N TYR A 20 17.10 28.05 -1.28
CA TYR A 20 15.67 28.31 -1.33
C TYR A 20 15.15 28.45 0.10
N ARG A 21 15.07 29.69 0.59
CA ARG A 21 14.43 30.03 1.86
C ARG A 21 12.95 29.70 1.72
N ARG A 22 12.50 28.56 2.24
CA ARG A 22 11.07 28.23 2.32
C ARG A 22 10.39 29.31 3.14
N HIS A 23 9.65 30.18 2.47
CA HIS A 23 8.65 31.02 3.12
C HIS A 23 7.60 30.09 3.73
N SER A 24 7.63 29.95 5.05
CA SER A 24 6.53 29.36 5.81
C SER A 24 5.34 30.29 5.65
N THR A 25 4.44 29.97 4.73
CA THR A 25 3.12 30.56 4.67
C THR A 25 2.35 30.14 5.92
N ALA A 26 1.73 31.09 6.60
CA ALA A 26 0.89 30.87 7.77
C ALA A 26 -0.06 29.68 7.52
N ALA A 27 -0.01 28.68 8.41
CA ALA A 27 -0.84 27.50 8.31
C ALA A 27 -2.31 27.91 8.44
N GLY A 28 -3.06 27.85 7.35
CA GLY A 28 -4.52 27.82 7.41
C GLY A 28 -4.98 26.63 8.28
N PRO A 29 -6.27 26.59 8.68
CA PRO A 29 -6.79 25.46 9.46
C PRO A 29 -6.45 24.16 8.72
N ALA A 30 -5.84 23.20 9.43
CA ALA A 30 -5.43 21.93 8.85
C ALA A 30 -6.64 21.26 8.20
N ARG A 31 -6.50 20.89 6.91
CA ARG A 31 -7.53 20.18 6.16
C ARG A 31 -7.91 18.91 6.92
N LYS A 32 -9.22 18.71 7.13
CA LYS A 32 -9.75 17.46 7.71
C LYS A 32 -9.61 16.33 6.69
N LEU A 33 -9.13 15.19 7.15
CA LEU A 33 -9.04 13.95 6.39
C LEU A 33 -10.41 13.26 6.37
N ASP A 34 -10.60 12.42 5.37
CA ASP A 34 -11.81 11.63 5.18
C ASP A 34 -11.45 10.15 5.11
N THR A 35 -12.09 9.31 5.94
CA THR A 35 -11.73 7.89 6.05
C THR A 35 -11.93 7.16 4.72
N ILE A 36 -13.03 7.42 4.01
CA ILE A 36 -13.30 6.78 2.71
C ILE A 36 -12.23 7.19 1.69
N ASN A 37 -11.83 8.45 1.68
CA ASN A 37 -10.79 8.95 0.79
C ASN A 37 -9.42 8.30 1.06
N GLU A 38 -9.03 8.16 2.32
CA GLU A 38 -7.78 7.48 2.68
C GLU A 38 -7.83 5.99 2.30
N LEU A 39 -8.95 5.29 2.52
CA LEU A 39 -9.08 3.90 2.07
C LEU A 39 -8.99 3.79 0.54
N ARG A 40 -9.57 4.72 -0.21
CA ARG A 40 -9.46 4.72 -1.68
C ARG A 40 -8.02 4.85 -2.17
N VAL A 41 -7.17 5.61 -1.49
CA VAL A 41 -5.74 5.75 -1.84
C VAL A 41 -5.07 4.38 -1.93
N ASP A 42 -5.18 3.55 -0.88
CA ASP A 42 -4.58 2.21 -0.87
C ASP A 42 -5.16 1.32 -1.98
N HIS A 43 -6.49 1.29 -2.13
CA HIS A 43 -7.14 0.47 -3.15
C HIS A 43 -6.70 0.83 -4.58
N TYR A 44 -6.54 2.11 -4.85
CA TYR A 44 -6.06 2.57 -6.15
C TYR A 44 -4.57 2.31 -6.37
N ASN A 45 -3.74 2.43 -5.33
CA ASN A 45 -2.33 2.07 -5.43
C ASN A 45 -2.14 0.58 -5.69
N ILE A 46 -2.89 -0.29 -5.00
CA ILE A 46 -2.83 -1.74 -5.22
C ILE A 46 -3.29 -2.10 -6.63
N LYS A 47 -4.33 -1.45 -7.14
CA LYS A 47 -4.75 -1.59 -8.55
C LYS A 47 -3.63 -1.16 -9.51
N ASP A 48 -3.03 0.01 -9.30
CA ASP A 48 -1.97 0.55 -10.15
C ASP A 48 -0.74 -0.35 -10.17
N LEU A 49 -0.29 -0.82 -9.01
CA LEU A 49 0.79 -1.78 -8.86
C LEU A 49 0.51 -3.10 -9.59
N PHE A 50 -0.72 -3.62 -9.46
CA PHE A 50 -1.11 -4.85 -10.14
C PHE A 50 -1.15 -4.68 -11.67
N LEU A 51 -1.63 -3.54 -12.16
CA LEU A 51 -1.58 -3.23 -13.60
C LEU A 51 -0.14 -3.12 -14.11
N ARG A 52 0.76 -2.49 -13.34
CA ARG A 52 2.20 -2.43 -13.67
C ARG A 52 2.81 -3.83 -13.71
N TYR A 53 2.47 -4.69 -12.75
CA TYR A 53 2.90 -6.09 -12.73
C TYR A 53 2.45 -6.84 -13.99
N LYS A 54 1.16 -6.77 -14.35
CA LYS A 54 0.63 -7.42 -15.56
C LYS A 54 1.24 -6.86 -16.84
N GLY A 55 1.46 -5.54 -16.90
CA GLY A 55 2.14 -4.89 -18.03
C GLY A 55 3.57 -5.40 -18.21
N GLU A 56 4.36 -5.41 -17.13
CA GLU A 56 5.73 -5.92 -17.14
C GLU A 56 5.80 -7.40 -17.54
N GLN A 57 4.85 -8.22 -17.08
CA GLN A 57 4.75 -9.63 -17.51
C GLN A 57 4.46 -9.76 -19.00
N ALA A 58 3.58 -8.92 -19.56
CA ALA A 58 3.24 -8.95 -20.97
C ALA A 58 4.43 -8.48 -21.83
N ASP A 59 5.08 -7.38 -21.45
CA ASP A 59 6.21 -6.80 -22.16
C ASP A 59 7.42 -7.75 -22.15
N SER A 60 7.76 -8.32 -21.00
CA SER A 60 8.86 -9.29 -20.88
C SER A 60 8.66 -10.55 -21.73
N ARG A 61 7.42 -11.05 -21.83
CA ARG A 61 7.06 -12.16 -22.73
C ARG A 61 7.17 -11.76 -24.20
N ALA A 62 6.69 -10.56 -24.57
CA ALA A 62 6.74 -10.07 -25.94
C ALA A 62 8.17 -9.84 -26.44
N LEU A 63 9.06 -9.38 -25.56
CA LEU A 63 10.46 -9.07 -25.88
C LEU A 63 11.41 -10.27 -25.69
N ASN A 64 10.94 -11.39 -25.12
CA ASN A 64 11.79 -12.51 -24.68
C ASN A 64 12.86 -12.10 -23.64
N GLU A 65 12.55 -11.11 -22.79
CA GLU A 65 13.45 -10.53 -21.78
C GLU A 65 13.08 -10.94 -20.35
N VAL A 66 12.45 -12.11 -20.18
CA VAL A 66 11.90 -12.59 -18.90
C VAL A 66 12.91 -12.51 -17.74
N GLU A 67 14.17 -12.92 -17.98
CA GLU A 67 15.21 -12.88 -16.93
C GLU A 67 15.61 -11.45 -16.53
N ALA A 68 15.55 -10.48 -17.45
CA ALA A 68 15.90 -9.09 -17.17
C ALA A 68 14.79 -8.36 -16.39
N SER A 69 13.53 -8.71 -16.63
CA SER A 69 12.36 -8.15 -15.94
C SER A 69 12.09 -8.78 -14.57
N LYS A 70 12.70 -9.93 -14.28
CA LYS A 70 12.45 -10.70 -13.04
C LYS A 70 12.62 -9.88 -11.75
N PRO A 71 13.68 -9.07 -11.57
CA PRO A 71 13.82 -8.26 -10.35
C PRO A 71 12.66 -7.27 -10.16
N LEU A 72 12.23 -6.59 -11.22
CA LEU A 72 11.11 -5.64 -11.13
C LEU A 72 9.77 -6.33 -10.87
N LEU A 73 9.55 -7.50 -11.47
CA LEU A 73 8.37 -8.33 -11.20
C LEU A 73 8.33 -8.78 -9.73
N ASP A 74 9.47 -9.21 -9.18
CA ASP A 74 9.60 -9.57 -7.78
C ASP A 74 9.33 -8.37 -6.85
N ASP A 75 9.90 -7.20 -7.16
CA ASP A 75 9.68 -5.97 -6.37
C ASP A 75 8.20 -5.55 -6.39
N LEU A 76 7.55 -5.59 -7.56
CA LEU A 76 6.12 -5.28 -7.69
C LEU A 76 5.27 -6.28 -6.91
N PHE A 77 5.57 -7.58 -7.03
CA PHE A 77 4.89 -8.63 -6.30
C PHE A 77 4.97 -8.43 -4.78
N HIS A 78 6.18 -8.25 -4.23
CA HIS A 78 6.37 -8.02 -2.80
C HIS A 78 5.72 -6.71 -2.34
N THR A 79 5.76 -5.67 -3.17
CA THR A 79 5.08 -4.40 -2.87
C THR A 79 3.58 -4.61 -2.76
N ILE A 80 2.93 -5.31 -3.70
CA ILE A 80 1.48 -5.58 -3.63
C ILE A 80 1.13 -6.32 -2.32
N MET A 81 1.88 -7.36 -1.97
CA MET A 81 1.66 -8.13 -0.73
C MET A 81 1.83 -7.26 0.52
N ARG A 82 2.85 -6.40 0.55
CA ARG A 82 3.09 -5.43 1.62
C ARG A 82 1.93 -4.47 1.75
N GLU A 83 1.53 -3.84 0.66
CA GLU A 83 0.49 -2.82 0.65
C GLU A 83 -0.86 -3.37 1.13
N ILE A 84 -1.25 -4.55 0.66
CA ILE A 84 -2.46 -5.24 1.13
C ILE A 84 -2.36 -5.54 2.63
N THR A 85 -1.24 -6.09 3.10
CA THR A 85 -1.08 -6.48 4.51
C THR A 85 -1.13 -5.26 5.44
N VAL A 86 -0.43 -4.18 5.09
CA VAL A 86 -0.41 -2.97 5.92
C VAL A 86 -1.77 -2.27 5.89
N HIS A 87 -2.48 -2.27 4.75
CA HIS A 87 -3.86 -1.81 4.66
C HIS A 87 -4.77 -2.59 5.62
N SER A 88 -4.73 -3.93 5.57
CA SER A 88 -5.56 -4.78 6.43
C SER A 88 -5.28 -4.56 7.91
N ILE A 89 -4.02 -4.41 8.32
CA ILE A 89 -3.64 -4.05 9.69
C ILE A 89 -4.25 -2.69 10.07
N ALA A 90 -4.10 -1.68 9.21
CA ALA A 90 -4.61 -0.34 9.47
C ALA A 90 -6.13 -0.32 9.67
N GLU A 91 -6.89 -1.00 8.81
CA GLU A 91 -8.35 -1.09 8.95
C GLU A 91 -8.76 -1.83 10.24
N GLN A 92 -8.13 -2.98 10.53
CA GLN A 92 -8.47 -3.77 11.71
C GLN A 92 -8.24 -3.00 13.01
N HIS A 93 -7.15 -2.23 13.10
CA HIS A 93 -6.79 -1.47 14.30
C HIS A 93 -7.48 -0.11 14.42
N SER A 94 -8.08 0.40 13.34
CA SER A 94 -8.77 1.70 13.35
C SER A 94 -10.24 1.58 12.94
N VAL A 95 -10.51 1.42 11.64
CA VAL A 95 -11.85 1.42 11.02
C VAL A 95 -12.75 0.35 11.61
N TYR A 96 -12.32 -0.92 11.64
CA TYR A 96 -13.17 -2.02 12.12
C TYR A 96 -13.35 -2.00 13.63
N LYS A 97 -12.37 -1.44 14.35
CA LYS A 97 -12.51 -1.17 15.79
C LYS A 97 -13.56 -0.10 16.07
N ALA A 98 -13.67 0.91 15.21
CA ALA A 98 -14.74 1.91 15.29
C ALA A 98 -16.09 1.32 14.86
N LEU A 99 -16.13 0.58 13.76
CA LEU A 99 -17.33 -0.10 13.25
C LEU A 99 -17.92 -1.06 14.28
N ALA A 100 -17.08 -1.83 14.99
CA ALA A 100 -17.52 -2.79 15.99
C ALA A 100 -18.33 -2.18 17.14
N LYS A 101 -18.24 -0.86 17.37
CA LYS A 101 -19.02 -0.15 18.37
C LYS A 101 -20.48 0.05 17.97
N ILE A 102 -20.78 0.01 16.67
CA ILE A 102 -22.13 0.25 16.12
C ILE A 102 -22.68 -0.96 15.35
N ALA A 103 -21.81 -1.83 14.84
CA ALA A 103 -22.14 -2.98 14.01
C ALA A 103 -21.10 -4.09 14.21
N GLU A 104 -21.16 -4.78 15.35
CA GLU A 104 -20.17 -5.80 15.73
C GLU A 104 -20.11 -6.98 14.74
N VAL A 105 -21.28 -7.44 14.28
CA VAL A 105 -21.38 -8.58 13.34
C VAL A 105 -20.68 -8.25 12.03
N ASP A 106 -20.91 -7.04 11.50
CA ASP A 106 -20.29 -6.59 10.26
C ASP A 106 -18.78 -6.42 10.43
N ALA A 107 -18.34 -5.77 11.50
CA ALA A 107 -16.91 -5.64 11.81
C ALA A 107 -16.20 -6.99 11.98
N ARG A 108 -16.89 -8.01 12.50
CA ARG A 108 -16.36 -9.38 12.59
C ARG A 108 -16.22 -10.01 11.22
N ARG A 109 -17.27 -9.90 10.38
CA ARG A 109 -17.26 -10.41 9.00
C ARG A 109 -16.10 -9.84 8.18
N LEU A 110 -15.87 -8.52 8.27
CA LEU A 110 -14.75 -7.86 7.58
C LEU A 110 -13.38 -8.33 8.08
N ARG A 111 -13.23 -8.53 9.39
CA ARG A 111 -12.01 -9.13 9.96
C ARG A 111 -11.77 -10.54 9.45
N ASP A 112 -12.82 -11.35 9.34
CA ASP A 112 -12.71 -12.72 8.84
C ASP A 112 -12.35 -12.75 7.35
N GLN A 113 -12.88 -11.82 6.54
CA GLN A 113 -12.48 -11.63 5.15
C GLN A 113 -11.00 -11.25 5.02
N HIS A 114 -10.51 -10.29 5.81
CA HIS A 114 -9.08 -9.96 5.87
C HIS A 114 -8.24 -11.14 6.33
N HIS A 115 -8.68 -11.89 7.33
CA HIS A 115 -7.95 -13.06 7.78
C HIS A 115 -7.79 -14.08 6.65
N HIS A 116 -8.86 -14.35 5.89
CA HIS A 116 -8.80 -15.25 4.75
C HIS A 116 -7.84 -14.75 3.65
N LEU A 117 -7.86 -13.45 3.37
CA LEU A 117 -6.93 -12.82 2.42
C LEU A 117 -5.47 -12.95 2.90
N GLU A 118 -5.21 -12.66 4.18
CA GLU A 118 -3.89 -12.79 4.80
C GLU A 118 -3.39 -14.25 4.80
N GLU A 119 -4.26 -15.24 5.00
CA GLU A 119 -3.88 -16.65 4.89
C GLU A 119 -3.41 -17.02 3.48
N LYS A 120 -4.06 -16.48 2.44
CA LYS A 120 -3.63 -16.67 1.04
C LYS A 120 -2.28 -16.02 0.78
N ILE A 121 -2.07 -14.79 1.25
CA ILE A 121 -0.77 -14.09 1.16
C ILE A 121 0.32 -14.90 1.87
N ALA A 122 0.06 -15.34 3.10
CA ALA A 122 0.99 -16.14 3.88
C ALA A 122 1.29 -17.49 3.21
N THR A 123 0.32 -18.09 2.53
CA THR A 123 0.54 -19.35 1.79
C THR A 123 1.42 -19.09 0.57
N LEU A 124 1.12 -18.05 -0.22
CA LEU A 124 1.84 -17.71 -1.44
C LEU A 124 3.30 -17.33 -1.16
N LEU A 125 3.56 -16.53 -0.13
CA LEU A 125 4.93 -16.13 0.25
C LEU A 125 5.81 -17.28 0.74
N TRP A 126 5.21 -18.39 1.16
CA TRP A 126 5.93 -19.56 1.70
C TRP A 126 5.94 -20.76 0.74
N SER A 127 5.17 -20.71 -0.33
CA SER A 127 5.10 -21.81 -1.29
C SER A 127 6.23 -21.73 -2.30
N GLU A 128 6.90 -22.86 -2.53
CA GLU A 128 7.72 -23.05 -3.73
C GLU A 128 6.78 -23.24 -4.92
N THR A 129 6.38 -22.13 -5.55
CA THR A 129 5.55 -22.12 -6.75
C THR A 129 6.35 -21.73 -7.96
N ASN A 130 5.99 -22.27 -9.13
CA ASN A 130 6.45 -21.71 -10.39
C ASN A 130 5.74 -20.37 -10.69
N ASP A 131 6.31 -19.61 -11.62
CA ASP A 131 5.85 -18.27 -11.98
C ASP A 131 4.36 -18.25 -12.39
N THR A 132 3.89 -19.28 -13.10
CA THR A 132 2.48 -19.39 -13.52
C THR A 132 1.52 -19.51 -12.34
N LYS A 133 1.82 -20.38 -11.37
CA LYS A 133 0.96 -20.56 -10.19
C LYS A 133 1.03 -19.35 -9.27
N GLN A 134 2.21 -18.72 -9.14
CA GLN A 134 2.35 -17.46 -8.40
C GLN A 134 1.48 -16.36 -9.01
N GLU A 135 1.47 -16.23 -10.33
CA GLU A 135 0.63 -15.26 -11.04
C GLU A 135 -0.87 -15.52 -10.77
N GLN A 136 -1.33 -16.77 -10.87
CA GLN A 136 -2.73 -17.12 -10.62
C GLN A 136 -3.16 -16.80 -9.19
N GLU A 137 -2.34 -17.13 -8.19
CA GLU A 137 -2.63 -16.82 -6.79
C GLU A 137 -2.57 -15.31 -6.51
N LEU A 138 -1.62 -14.58 -7.12
CA LEU A 138 -1.59 -13.11 -7.05
C LEU A 138 -2.87 -12.50 -7.64
N ASN A 139 -3.30 -12.94 -8.83
CA ASN A 139 -4.54 -12.47 -9.45
C ASN A 139 -5.74 -12.69 -8.51
N HIS A 140 -5.82 -13.87 -7.90
CA HIS A 140 -6.87 -14.22 -6.95
C HIS A 140 -6.83 -13.34 -5.69
N ILE A 141 -5.65 -13.13 -5.09
CA ILE A 141 -5.47 -12.28 -3.92
C ILE A 141 -5.90 -10.84 -4.22
N VAL A 142 -5.43 -10.26 -5.33
CA VAL A 142 -5.78 -8.88 -5.70
C VAL A 142 -7.27 -8.79 -6.01
N LYS A 143 -7.87 -9.79 -6.67
CA LYS A 143 -9.31 -9.82 -6.92
C LYS A 143 -10.11 -9.82 -5.62
N LEU A 144 -9.76 -10.67 -4.65
CA LEU A 144 -10.44 -10.73 -3.35
C LEU A 144 -10.36 -9.38 -2.62
N PHE A 145 -9.18 -8.77 -2.59
CA PHE A 145 -8.97 -7.45 -2.00
C PHE A 145 -9.86 -6.38 -2.66
N VAL A 146 -9.91 -6.39 -3.99
CA VAL A 146 -10.70 -5.48 -4.81
C VAL A 146 -12.22 -5.69 -4.63
N ASP A 147 -12.68 -6.93 -4.56
CA ASP A 147 -14.09 -7.25 -4.35
C ASP A 147 -14.53 -6.84 -2.93
N GLN A 148 -13.66 -7.03 -1.94
CA GLN A 148 -13.91 -6.55 -0.58
C GLN A 148 -14.01 -5.01 -0.55
N ALA A 149 -13.12 -4.30 -1.25
CA ALA A 149 -13.19 -2.84 -1.37
C ALA A 149 -14.53 -2.35 -1.94
N LYS A 150 -15.10 -3.08 -2.92
CA LYS A 150 -16.43 -2.79 -3.48
C LYS A 150 -17.50 -2.93 -2.40
N GLU A 151 -17.44 -3.99 -1.59
CA GLU A 151 -18.38 -4.22 -0.48
C GLU A 151 -18.24 -3.19 0.65
N ASP A 152 -17.02 -2.78 0.99
CA ASP A 152 -16.73 -1.86 2.09
C ASP A 152 -17.05 -0.40 1.75
N LEU A 153 -16.67 0.02 0.53
CA LEU A 153 -16.69 1.42 0.11
C LEU A 153 -17.90 1.81 -0.74
N LEU A 154 -18.48 0.91 -1.55
CA LEU A 154 -19.65 1.27 -2.39
C LEU A 154 -20.93 1.20 -1.58
N CYS A 155 -21.84 2.15 -1.77
CA CYS A 155 -23.09 2.22 -1.01
C CYS A 155 -24.06 1.08 -1.38
N PRO A 156 -24.63 0.33 -0.41
CA PRO A 156 -24.58 0.55 1.04
C PRO A 156 -23.50 -0.27 1.77
N GLY A 157 -22.23 0.09 1.61
CA GLY A 157 -21.11 -0.57 2.28
C GLY A 157 -21.00 -0.18 3.75
N TYR A 158 -20.47 -1.10 4.56
CA TYR A 158 -20.43 -0.99 6.01
C TYR A 158 -19.61 0.20 6.50
N VAL A 159 -18.44 0.44 5.88
CA VAL A 159 -17.58 1.57 6.23
C VAL A 159 -18.21 2.89 5.79
N SER A 160 -18.82 2.90 4.59
CA SER A 160 -19.61 4.03 4.12
C SER A 160 -20.77 4.39 5.06
N HIS A 161 -21.43 3.40 5.66
CA HIS A 161 -22.46 3.65 6.68
C HIS A 161 -21.87 4.24 7.96
N LEU A 162 -20.78 3.66 8.50
CA LEU A 162 -20.07 4.20 9.65
C LEU A 162 -19.73 5.67 9.45
N VAL A 163 -19.06 6.03 8.36
CA VAL A 163 -18.60 7.40 8.11
C VAL A 163 -19.77 8.39 8.03
N LYS A 164 -20.93 7.98 7.48
CA LYS A 164 -22.15 8.82 7.47
C LYS A 164 -22.71 9.12 8.87
N THR A 165 -22.41 8.29 9.87
CA THR A 165 -22.83 8.52 11.27
C THR A 165 -21.84 9.37 12.08
N LEU A 166 -20.63 9.60 11.55
CA LEU A 166 -19.59 10.36 12.25
C LEU A 166 -19.74 11.86 12.02
N SER A 167 -19.40 12.65 13.03
CA SER A 167 -19.16 14.09 12.82
C SER A 167 -17.90 14.28 11.96
N PRO A 168 -17.73 15.44 11.28
CA PRO A 168 -16.52 15.70 10.50
C PRO A 168 -15.21 15.58 11.31
N THR A 169 -15.25 15.91 12.61
CA THR A 169 -14.06 15.74 13.49
C THR A 169 -13.82 14.27 13.81
N ALA A 170 -14.87 13.50 14.11
CA ALA A 170 -14.72 12.07 14.40
C ALA A 170 -14.24 11.29 13.16
N ASN A 171 -14.67 11.68 11.96
CA ASN A 171 -14.16 11.13 10.70
C ASN A 171 -12.68 11.49 10.47
N ASP A 172 -12.28 12.74 10.75
CA ASP A 172 -10.87 13.17 10.68
C ASP A 172 -9.99 12.37 11.65
N ASP A 173 -10.44 12.19 12.90
CA ASP A 173 -9.72 11.40 13.91
C ASP A 173 -9.58 9.93 13.48
N LEU A 174 -10.63 9.35 12.88
CA LEU A 174 -10.60 7.99 12.36
C LEU A 174 -9.62 7.85 11.19
N ALA A 175 -9.67 8.77 10.22
CA ALA A 175 -8.76 8.81 9.09
C ALA A 175 -7.30 9.01 9.52
N ARG A 176 -7.03 9.87 10.50
CA ARG A 176 -5.68 10.04 11.07
C ARG A 176 -5.19 8.79 11.79
N SER A 177 -6.07 8.08 12.50
CA SER A 177 -5.74 6.81 13.15
C SER A 177 -5.36 5.74 12.12
N PHE A 178 -6.13 5.66 11.03
CA PHE A 178 -5.83 4.79 9.89
C PHE A 178 -4.45 5.13 9.28
N VAL A 179 -4.24 6.39 8.87
CA VAL A 179 -2.98 6.84 8.26
C VAL A 179 -1.77 6.64 9.19
N SER A 180 -1.94 6.90 10.48
CA SER A 180 -0.86 6.72 11.45
C SER A 180 -0.48 5.25 11.62
N THR A 181 -1.44 4.34 11.55
CA THR A 181 -1.17 2.89 11.60
C THR A 181 -0.50 2.43 10.31
N ARG A 182 -1.02 2.88 9.17
CA ARG A 182 -0.51 2.59 7.82
C ARG A 182 0.94 3.00 7.62
N LYS A 183 1.35 4.15 8.20
CA LYS A 183 2.72 4.69 8.10
C LYS A 183 3.69 4.11 9.13
N ALA A 184 3.24 3.20 10.01
CA ALA A 184 4.16 2.55 10.93
C ALA A 184 5.20 1.73 10.14
N PRO A 185 6.51 1.82 10.46
CA PRO A 185 7.52 0.99 9.84
C PRO A 185 7.20 -0.51 9.97
N LEU A 186 7.54 -1.33 8.98
CA LEU A 186 7.26 -2.78 9.02
C LEU A 186 7.81 -3.46 10.28
N ALA A 187 9.00 -3.07 10.73
CA ALA A 187 9.59 -3.59 11.97
C ALA A 187 8.74 -3.28 13.22
N VAL A 188 8.06 -2.12 13.25
CA VAL A 188 7.15 -1.74 14.33
C VAL A 188 5.86 -2.57 14.27
N LEU A 189 5.38 -2.84 13.06
CA LEU A 189 4.22 -3.68 12.85
C LEU A 189 4.52 -5.15 13.18
N ASP A 190 5.73 -5.65 12.97
CA ASP A 190 6.13 -7.04 13.26
C ASP A 190 6.33 -7.30 14.76
N GLU A 191 7.07 -6.43 15.46
CA GLU A 191 7.45 -6.66 16.86
C GLU A 191 6.33 -6.35 17.87
N GLY A 192 5.28 -5.62 17.45
CA GLY A 192 4.21 -5.17 18.33
C GLY A 192 4.72 -4.26 19.44
N THR A 193 4.84 -2.96 19.20
CA THR A 193 5.45 -2.06 20.20
C THR A 193 4.56 -1.85 21.43
N LYS A 194 5.08 -2.20 22.61
CA LYS A 194 4.56 -1.78 23.94
C LYS A 194 5.29 -0.55 24.54
N ALA A 195 6.23 0.07 23.82
CA ALA A 195 7.08 1.13 24.37
C ALA A 195 6.94 2.47 23.63
N GLY A 196 6.31 3.45 24.27
CA GLY A 196 6.52 4.89 24.04
C GLY A 196 6.08 5.52 22.71
N ARG A 197 5.60 4.76 21.73
CA ARG A 197 4.98 5.29 20.50
C ARG A 197 3.46 5.31 20.62
N SER A 198 2.82 6.33 20.05
CA SER A 198 1.39 6.64 20.22
C SER A 198 0.43 5.62 19.60
N VAL A 199 0.90 4.62 18.86
CA VAL A 199 0.06 3.59 18.24
C VAL A 199 0.53 2.20 18.69
N SER A 200 -0.22 1.60 19.61
CA SER A 200 -0.06 0.19 20.01
C SER A 200 -0.78 -0.69 18.98
N VAL A 201 -0.05 -1.09 17.92
CA VAL A 201 -0.50 -2.08 16.94
C VAL A 201 0.06 -3.44 17.37
N THR A 202 -0.78 -4.47 17.42
CA THR A 202 -0.33 -5.84 17.67
C THR A 202 -0.87 -6.68 16.53
N PRO A 203 -0.01 -7.07 15.58
CA PRO A 203 -0.45 -7.84 14.42
C PRO A 203 -1.02 -9.20 14.87
N SER A 204 -1.92 -9.76 14.06
CA SER A 204 -2.28 -11.17 14.13
C SER A 204 -1.04 -12.06 13.89
N LYS A 205 -1.10 -13.33 14.30
CA LYS A 205 -0.01 -14.28 14.02
C LYS A 205 0.26 -14.42 12.52
N THR A 206 -0.80 -14.38 11.70
CA THR A 206 -0.70 -14.44 10.23
C THR A 206 -0.03 -13.19 9.69
N GLN A 207 -0.44 -12.00 10.15
CA GLN A 207 0.17 -10.72 9.77
C GLN A 207 1.66 -10.68 10.13
N ALA A 208 2.04 -11.04 11.36
CA ALA A 208 3.45 -11.10 11.77
C ALA A 208 4.27 -12.06 10.89
N ARG A 209 3.70 -13.22 10.54
CA ARG A 209 4.36 -14.17 9.63
C ARG A 209 4.59 -13.58 8.23
N ILE A 210 3.64 -12.81 7.70
CA ILE A 210 3.77 -12.12 6.41
C ILE A 210 4.84 -11.03 6.51
N LEU A 211 4.75 -10.15 7.50
CA LEU A 211 5.67 -9.03 7.71
C LEU A 211 7.12 -9.52 7.85
N LYS A 212 7.34 -10.60 8.61
CA LYS A 212 8.64 -11.24 8.73
C LYS A 212 9.21 -11.68 7.38
N GLN A 213 8.40 -12.29 6.51
CA GLN A 213 8.85 -12.70 5.18
C GLN A 213 9.18 -11.50 4.28
N LEU A 214 8.36 -10.45 4.35
CA LEU A 214 8.56 -9.24 3.57
C LEU A 214 9.74 -8.40 4.06
N SER A 215 10.16 -8.53 5.32
CA SER A 215 11.24 -7.72 5.92
C SER A 215 12.61 -7.85 5.24
N VAL A 216 12.82 -8.92 4.47
CA VAL A 216 14.08 -9.23 3.76
C VAL A 216 13.94 -9.09 2.26
N LYS A 217 12.83 -8.51 1.78
CA LYS A 217 12.53 -8.34 0.36
C LYS A 217 12.75 -6.90 -0.07
N ASP A 218 13.03 -6.74 -1.36
CA ASP A 218 13.05 -5.46 -2.03
C ASP A 218 11.63 -5.05 -2.45
N PHE A 219 11.43 -3.75 -2.63
CA PHE A 219 10.16 -3.13 -2.98
C PHE A 219 10.41 -2.03 -4.00
N VAL A 220 9.39 -1.70 -4.78
CA VAL A 220 9.44 -0.44 -5.54
C VAL A 220 9.43 0.74 -4.56
N ASP A 221 10.10 1.83 -4.94
CA ASP A 221 10.14 3.05 -4.13
C ASP A 221 8.72 3.60 -3.91
N ASP A 222 8.38 3.92 -2.66
CA ASP A 222 7.10 4.52 -2.27
C ASP A 222 6.83 5.83 -3.02
N ALA A 223 7.87 6.55 -3.46
CA ALA A 223 7.75 7.74 -4.30
C ALA A 223 7.19 7.43 -5.72
N THR A 224 7.17 6.16 -6.12
CA THR A 224 6.57 5.69 -7.39
C THR A 224 5.10 5.30 -7.23
N LEU A 225 4.56 5.30 -6.01
CA LEU A 225 3.14 5.10 -5.79
C LEU A 225 2.36 6.32 -6.33
N ARG A 226 1.27 6.04 -7.04
CA ARG A 226 0.49 7.07 -7.72
C ARG A 226 -0.21 8.01 -6.75
N TYR A 227 -0.63 7.49 -5.60
CA TYR A 227 -1.35 8.23 -4.57
C TYR A 227 -0.60 8.14 -3.23
N THR A 228 -0.64 9.21 -2.44
CA THR A 228 0.10 9.30 -1.18
C THR A 228 -0.82 9.60 -0.01
N HIS A 229 -0.47 9.08 1.17
CA HIS A 229 -1.12 9.46 2.43
C HIS A 229 -0.42 10.64 3.11
N PRO A 230 -1.15 11.54 3.80
CA PRO A 230 -2.59 11.71 3.67
C PRO A 230 -2.96 12.18 2.27
N ALA A 231 -4.15 11.84 1.82
CA ALA A 231 -4.65 12.22 0.51
C ALA A 231 -4.79 13.75 0.43
N LEU A 232 -4.03 14.36 -0.48
CA LEU A 232 -4.09 15.81 -0.70
C LEU A 232 -5.35 16.21 -1.45
N GLU A 233 -5.91 15.33 -2.28
CA GLU A 233 -7.14 15.56 -3.02
C GLU A 233 -8.09 14.35 -2.95
N PRO A 234 -9.40 14.53 -3.23
CA PRO A 234 -10.33 13.42 -3.31
C PRO A 234 -9.91 12.46 -4.43
N VAL A 235 -9.76 11.19 -4.09
CA VAL A 235 -9.60 10.11 -5.04
C VAL A 235 -11.00 9.76 -5.56
N GLY A 236 -11.13 9.67 -6.89
CA GLY A 236 -12.40 9.35 -7.55
C GLY A 236 -12.98 8.01 -7.10
N ASP A 237 -14.20 7.70 -7.54
CA ASP A 237 -14.81 6.41 -7.23
C ASP A 237 -14.05 5.28 -7.90
N LEU A 238 -13.71 4.26 -7.11
CA LEU A 238 -12.93 3.09 -7.52
C LEU A 238 -13.61 2.37 -8.69
N LYS A 239 -13.15 2.67 -9.92
CA LYS A 239 -13.56 1.97 -11.14
C LYS A 239 -12.70 0.73 -11.29
N LEU A 240 -13.23 -0.43 -10.97
CA LEU A 240 -12.56 -1.71 -11.16
C LEU A 240 -13.17 -2.36 -12.38
N ASP A 241 -12.42 -2.36 -13.47
CA ASP A 241 -12.81 -3.10 -14.66
C ASP A 241 -12.44 -4.56 -14.41
N ASP A 242 -13.44 -5.43 -14.38
CA ASP A 242 -13.24 -6.86 -14.16
C ASP A 242 -12.38 -7.47 -15.28
N ALA A 243 -12.25 -6.79 -16.44
CA ALA A 243 -11.36 -7.19 -17.53
C ALA A 243 -9.88 -7.29 -17.12
N VAL A 244 -9.45 -6.59 -16.06
CA VAL A 244 -8.07 -6.68 -15.53
C VAL A 244 -7.78 -8.05 -14.90
N PHE A 245 -8.82 -8.77 -14.51
CA PHE A 245 -8.74 -10.11 -13.93
C PHE A 245 -9.15 -11.22 -14.90
N ALA A 246 -9.53 -10.88 -16.14
CA ALA A 246 -9.79 -11.85 -17.17
C ALA A 246 -8.46 -12.47 -17.62
N GLU A 247 -8.39 -13.80 -17.61
CA GLU A 247 -7.27 -14.58 -18.17
C GLU A 247 -7.27 -14.55 -19.69
#